data_AF-E6Q3X2-F1
#
_entry.id   AF-E6Q3X2-F1
#
_cell.length_a   1.000
_cell.length_b   1.000
_cell.length_c   1.000
_cell.angle_alpha   90.00
_cell.angle_beta   90.00
_cell.angle_gamma   90.00
#
_symmetry.space_group_name_H-M   'P 1'
#
loop_
_entity.id
_entity.type
_entity.pdbx_description
1 polymer ?
#
loop_
_entity_poly.entity_id
_entity_poly.type
_entity_poly.pdbx_seq_one_letter_code
_entity_poly.pdbx_strand_id
1 'polypeptide(L)'
;MKRRPFGIAVLVVTLLAACFPLLDRHAELPIWQHHLLHAGLIAGGALGGIFITARERGSQGGSAFWLLPALFAPMLAMFAMWPSAYSYFEVHPYGHVLEHLVLIALAYLATASAESYAAGLGWIVGGAMLFMAVAAARGFGVTFGNGG
;
A
#
# COMPACT_ATOMS: atom_id res chain seq x y z
N MET A 1 -20.81 -7.68 -11.69
CA MET A 1 -20.57 -8.86 -10.81
C MET A 1 -19.12 -9.39 -10.80
N LYS A 2 -18.30 -9.24 -11.86
CA LYS A 2 -16.92 -9.81 -11.91
C LYS A 2 -15.81 -9.03 -11.17
N ARG A 3 -16.14 -7.87 -10.58
CA ARG A 3 -15.14 -6.96 -9.95
C ARG A 3 -14.61 -7.50 -8.62
N ARG A 4 -15.49 -8.01 -7.75
CA ARG A 4 -15.10 -8.49 -6.41
C ARG A 4 -14.19 -9.72 -6.43
N PRO A 5 -14.46 -10.78 -7.24
CA PRO A 5 -13.56 -11.93 -7.31
C PRO A 5 -12.15 -11.55 -7.79
N PHE A 6 -12.06 -10.62 -8.75
CA PHE A 6 -10.78 -10.09 -9.21
C PHE A 6 -10.03 -9.37 -8.08
N GLY A 7 -10.70 -8.48 -7.36
CA GLY A 7 -10.10 -7.77 -6.22
C GLY A 7 -9.61 -8.72 -5.11
N ILE A 8 -10.39 -9.77 -4.80
CA ILE A 8 -9.98 -10.81 -3.84
C ILE A 8 -8.74 -11.55 -4.36
N ALA A 9 -8.72 -11.97 -5.62
CA ALA A 9 -7.59 -12.67 -6.20
C ALA A 9 -6.30 -11.83 -6.15
N VAL A 10 -6.38 -10.54 -6.52
CA VAL A 10 -5.26 -9.61 -6.41
C VAL A 10 -4.79 -9.49 -4.97
N LEU A 11 -5.71 -9.33 -4.01
CA LEU A 11 -5.36 -9.20 -2.60
C LEU A 11 -4.68 -10.47 -2.07
N VAL A 12 -5.19 -11.66 -2.40
CA VAL A 12 -4.57 -12.94 -2.00
C VAL A 12 -3.16 -13.07 -2.56
N VAL A 13 -2.95 -12.79 -3.85
CA VAL A 13 -1.61 -12.84 -4.45
C VAL A 13 -0.67 -11.84 -3.78
N THR A 14 -1.16 -10.64 -3.47
CA THR A 14 -0.38 -9.59 -2.80
C THR A 14 0.03 -10.01 -1.38
N LEU A 15 -0.89 -10.63 -0.63
CA LEU A 15 -0.61 -11.17 0.71
C LEU A 15 0.40 -12.32 0.67
N LEU A 16 0.35 -13.18 -0.34
CA LEU A 16 1.34 -14.24 -0.54
C LEU A 16 2.72 -13.65 -0.87
N ALA A 17 2.78 -12.63 -1.73
CA ALA A 17 4.01 -11.91 -2.06
C ALA A 17 4.62 -11.19 -0.84
N ALA A 18 3.79 -10.67 0.08
CA ALA A 18 4.26 -10.04 1.32
C ALA A 18 5.09 -10.98 2.21
N CYS A 19 4.85 -12.29 2.10
CA CYS A 19 5.54 -13.33 2.87
C CYS A 19 6.92 -13.71 2.31
N PHE A 20 7.36 -13.11 1.20
CA PHE A 20 8.65 -13.42 0.57
C PHE A 20 9.87 -13.35 1.52
N PRO A 21 9.96 -12.39 2.48
CA PRO A 21 11.07 -12.36 3.45
C PRO A 21 11.19 -13.61 4.34
N LEU A 22 10.16 -14.44 4.45
CA LEU A 22 10.24 -15.73 5.18
C LEU A 22 11.02 -16.79 4.39
N LEU A 23 11.05 -16.67 3.06
CA LEU A 23 11.67 -17.62 2.14
C LEU A 23 13.13 -17.25 1.85
N ASP A 24 13.43 -15.95 1.74
CA ASP A 24 14.77 -15.46 1.47
C ASP A 24 15.22 -14.46 2.53
N ARG A 25 15.92 -14.98 3.55
CA ARG A 25 16.35 -14.23 4.74
C ARG A 25 17.63 -13.40 4.51
N HIS A 26 18.23 -13.48 3.32
CA HIS A 26 19.52 -12.85 2.99
C HIS A 26 19.47 -11.98 1.73
N ALA A 27 18.31 -11.84 1.09
CA ALA A 27 18.14 -10.90 -0.02
C ALA A 27 18.07 -9.46 0.49
N GLU A 28 19.23 -8.89 0.84
CA GLU A 28 19.39 -7.44 0.91
C GLU A 28 19.21 -6.88 -0.51
N LEU A 29 18.00 -6.41 -0.80
CA LEU A 29 17.71 -5.72 -2.04
C LEU A 29 18.24 -4.28 -1.95
N PRO A 30 18.82 -3.73 -3.03
CA PRO A 30 19.09 -2.30 -3.11
C PRO A 30 17.84 -1.49 -2.74
N ILE A 31 18.01 -0.40 -1.98
CA ILE A 31 16.92 0.44 -1.43
C ILE A 31 15.85 0.77 -2.48
N TRP A 32 16.25 1.12 -3.70
CA TRP A 32 15.30 1.43 -4.78
C TRP A 32 14.44 0.23 -5.19
N GLN A 33 14.99 -0.99 -5.20
CA GLN A 33 14.25 -2.23 -5.51
C GLN A 33 13.27 -2.55 -4.37
N HIS A 34 13.71 -2.37 -3.14
CA HIS A 34 12.87 -2.54 -1.95
C HIS A 34 11.66 -1.60 -1.97
N HIS A 35 11.85 -0.32 -2.29
CA HIS A 35 10.72 0.61 -2.42
C HIS A 35 9.81 0.29 -3.61
N LEU A 36 10.33 -0.25 -4.72
CA LEU A 36 9.47 -0.73 -5.81
C LEU A 36 8.66 -1.97 -5.41
N LEU A 37 9.20 -2.84 -4.57
CA LEU A 37 8.45 -3.94 -3.97
C LEU A 37 7.29 -3.39 -3.13
N HIS A 38 7.57 -2.43 -2.24
CA HIS A 38 6.53 -1.73 -1.48
C HIS A 38 5.46 -1.09 -2.38
N ALA A 39 5.87 -0.44 -3.48
CA ALA A 39 4.95 0.11 -4.46
C ALA A 39 4.04 -0.96 -5.09
N GLY A 40 4.58 -2.14 -5.40
CA GLY A 40 3.82 -3.30 -5.89
C GLY A 40 2.79 -3.80 -4.86
N LEU A 41 3.18 -3.91 -3.59
CA LEU A 41 2.30 -4.33 -2.51
C LEU A 41 1.18 -3.31 -2.24
N ILE A 42 1.52 -2.01 -2.24
CA ILE A 42 0.57 -0.90 -2.12
C ILE A 42 -0.41 -0.92 -3.30
N ALA A 43 0.06 -1.12 -4.53
CA ALA A 43 -0.81 -1.26 -5.70
C ALA A 43 -1.77 -2.44 -5.55
N GLY A 44 -1.29 -3.60 -5.10
CA GLY A 44 -2.11 -4.78 -4.85
C GLY A 44 -3.20 -4.54 -3.80
N GLY A 45 -2.83 -3.96 -2.65
CA GLY A 45 -3.78 -3.58 -1.60
C GLY A 45 -4.82 -2.57 -2.09
N ALA A 46 -4.37 -1.52 -2.79
CA ALA A 46 -5.22 -0.49 -3.38
C ALA A 46 -6.23 -1.06 -4.40
N LEU A 47 -5.77 -1.91 -5.32
CA LEU A 47 -6.64 -2.57 -6.28
C LEU A 47 -7.64 -3.49 -5.57
N GLY A 48 -7.21 -4.22 -4.54
CA GLY A 48 -8.10 -5.00 -3.67
C GLY A 48 -9.23 -4.15 -3.10
N GLY A 49 -8.89 -2.99 -2.50
CA GLY A 49 -9.85 -2.06 -1.93
C GLY A 49 -10.84 -1.55 -2.98
N ILE A 50 -10.34 -1.00 -4.08
CA ILE A 50 -11.15 -0.47 -5.19
C ILE A 50 -12.11 -1.54 -5.73
N PHE A 51 -11.62 -2.74 -6.06
CA PHE A 51 -12.44 -3.73 -6.75
C PHE A 51 -13.42 -4.47 -5.83
N ILE A 52 -13.11 -4.61 -4.54
CA ILE A 52 -14.00 -5.23 -3.55
C ILE A 52 -15.14 -4.28 -3.17
N THR A 53 -14.87 -2.97 -3.02
CA THR A 53 -15.88 -1.97 -2.65
C THR A 53 -16.41 -1.15 -3.82
N ALA A 54 -16.01 -1.46 -5.06
CA ALA A 54 -16.42 -0.77 -6.27
C ALA A 54 -17.93 -0.50 -6.32
N ARG A 55 -18.28 0.77 -6.47
CA ARG A 55 -19.68 1.21 -6.60
C ARG A 55 -19.99 1.60 -8.05
N GLU A 56 -21.27 1.68 -8.37
CA GLU A 56 -21.70 2.21 -9.67
C GLU A 56 -21.54 3.74 -9.70
N ARG A 57 -21.06 4.26 -10.83
CA ARG A 57 -20.93 5.71 -11.03
C ARG A 57 -22.32 6.35 -10.95
N GLY A 58 -22.45 7.44 -10.20
CA GLY A 58 -23.74 8.11 -9.97
C GLY A 58 -24.58 7.54 -8.83
N SER A 59 -24.11 6.49 -8.13
CA SER A 59 -24.76 6.08 -6.87
C SER A 59 -24.62 7.19 -5.81
N GLN A 60 -25.63 7.35 -4.94
CA GLN A 60 -25.60 8.35 -3.87
C GLN A 60 -24.33 8.22 -3.02
N GLY A 61 -23.71 9.34 -2.64
CA GLY A 61 -22.49 9.35 -1.82
C GLY A 61 -22.65 8.53 -0.53
N GLY A 62 -21.58 7.86 -0.12
CA GLY A 62 -21.53 7.20 1.19
C GLY A 62 -21.43 8.20 2.33
N SER A 63 -21.50 7.70 3.57
CA SER A 63 -21.30 8.54 4.77
C SER A 63 -19.94 9.25 4.75
N ALA A 64 -19.90 10.50 5.21
CA ALA A 64 -18.67 11.27 5.40
C ALA A 64 -17.68 10.58 6.36
N PHE A 65 -18.15 9.64 7.19
CA PHE A 65 -17.30 8.80 8.03
C PHE A 65 -16.17 8.10 7.25
N TRP A 66 -16.42 7.71 5.99
CA TRP A 66 -15.43 7.05 5.14
C TRP A 66 -14.27 7.96 4.73
N LEU A 67 -14.38 9.28 4.89
CA LEU A 67 -13.27 10.20 4.66
C LEU A 67 -12.14 10.03 5.68
N LEU A 68 -12.47 9.64 6.92
CA LEU A 68 -11.46 9.50 7.98
C LEU A 68 -10.39 8.46 7.60
N PRO A 69 -10.73 7.17 7.36
CA PRO A 69 -9.74 6.19 6.92
C PRO A 69 -9.14 6.52 5.55
N ALA A 70 -9.89 7.13 4.62
CA ALA A 70 -9.35 7.53 3.32
C ALA A 70 -8.23 8.58 3.42
N LEU A 71 -8.31 9.46 4.43
CA LEU A 71 -7.31 10.50 4.69
C LEU A 71 -6.15 10.02 5.57
N PHE A 72 -6.45 9.31 6.66
CA PHE A 72 -5.44 8.94 7.65
C PHE A 72 -4.63 7.71 7.25
N ALA A 73 -5.20 6.74 6.53
CA ALA A 73 -4.47 5.53 6.16
C ALA A 73 -3.23 5.81 5.28
N PRO A 74 -3.29 6.70 4.26
CA PRO A 74 -2.09 7.11 3.52
C PRO A 74 -1.02 7.77 4.41
N MET A 75 -1.42 8.60 5.38
CA MET A 75 -0.49 9.23 6.32
C MET A 75 0.21 8.18 7.19
N LEU A 76 -0.55 7.23 7.72
CA LEU A 76 -0.01 6.11 8.50
C LEU A 76 0.92 5.23 7.65
N ALA A 77 0.64 5.06 6.35
CA ALA A 77 1.51 4.32 5.46
C ALA A 77 2.85 5.04 5.26
N MET A 78 2.85 6.37 5.17
CA MET A 78 4.09 7.16 5.14
C MET A 78 4.91 7.00 6.42
N PHE A 79 4.26 6.97 7.59
CA PHE A 79 4.95 6.70 8.86
C PHE A 79 5.47 5.27 8.96
N ALA A 80 4.76 4.29 8.43
CA ALA A 80 5.22 2.90 8.41
C ALA A 80 6.50 2.74 7.57
N MET A 81 6.66 3.54 6.51
CA MET A 81 7.85 3.55 5.66
C MET A 81 8.98 4.47 6.19
N TRP A 82 8.95 4.84 7.47
CA TRP A 82 9.91 5.78 8.02
C TRP A 82 11.33 5.18 8.12
N PRO A 83 12.38 5.85 7.58
CA PRO A 83 13.73 5.27 7.44
C PRO A 83 14.36 4.69 8.71
N SER A 84 14.10 5.28 9.88
CA SER A 84 14.69 4.82 11.14
C SER A 84 14.22 3.43 11.59
N ALA A 85 13.20 2.86 10.95
CA ALA A 85 12.69 1.52 11.24
C ALA A 85 13.34 0.41 10.38
N TYR A 86 13.99 0.77 9.27
CA TYR A 86 14.52 -0.19 8.27
C TYR A 86 15.57 -1.12 8.86
N SER A 87 16.55 -0.57 9.60
CA SER A 87 17.66 -1.35 10.16
C SER A 87 17.21 -2.43 11.14
N TYR A 88 16.03 -2.27 11.76
CA TYR A 88 15.43 -3.30 12.59
C TYR A 88 14.68 -4.34 11.76
N PHE A 89 13.83 -3.91 10.83
CA PHE A 89 12.97 -4.84 10.09
C PHE A 89 13.73 -5.68 9.06
N GLU A 90 14.76 -5.15 8.41
CA GLU A 90 15.56 -5.88 7.41
C GLU A 90 16.26 -7.11 7.99
N VAL A 91 16.59 -7.11 9.28
CA VAL A 91 17.24 -8.25 9.95
C VAL A 91 16.25 -9.16 10.69
N HIS A 92 14.95 -8.81 10.73
CA HIS A 92 13.90 -9.57 11.39
C HIS A 92 12.78 -9.95 10.40
N PRO A 93 12.81 -11.17 9.81
CA PRO A 93 11.91 -11.52 8.70
C PRO A 93 10.42 -11.43 9.06
N TYR A 94 10.04 -11.75 10.30
CA TYR A 94 8.66 -11.60 10.77
C TYR A 94 8.23 -10.13 10.88
N GLY A 95 9.14 -9.26 11.30
CA GLY A 95 8.90 -7.83 11.37
C GLY A 95 8.78 -7.22 9.97
N HIS A 96 9.61 -7.66 9.03
CA HIS A 96 9.53 -7.23 7.63
C HIS A 96 8.22 -7.64 6.96
N VAL A 97 7.77 -8.88 7.19
CA VAL A 97 6.43 -9.32 6.74
C VAL A 97 5.33 -8.47 7.37
N LEU A 98 5.42 -8.15 8.66
CA LEU A 98 4.43 -7.31 9.33
C LEU A 98 4.36 -5.92 8.69
N GLU A 99 5.50 -5.31 8.35
CA GLU A 99 5.55 -4.04 7.62
C GLU A 99 4.82 -4.14 6.28
N HIS A 100 5.14 -5.16 5.47
CA HIS A 100 4.44 -5.41 4.20
C HIS A 100 2.92 -5.54 4.39
N LEU A 101 2.48 -6.32 5.39
CA LEU A 101 1.06 -6.52 5.68
C LEU A 101 0.37 -5.22 6.12
N VAL A 102 1.04 -4.38 6.92
CA VAL A 102 0.53 -3.08 7.32
C VAL A 102 0.35 -2.16 6.11
N LEU A 103 1.33 -2.11 5.19
CA LEU A 103 1.22 -1.30 3.98
C LEU A 103 0.06 -1.76 3.08
N ILE A 104 -0.11 -3.07 2.90
CA ILE A 104 -1.24 -3.64 2.14
C ILE A 104 -2.56 -3.27 2.80
N ALA A 105 -2.67 -3.44 4.12
CA ALA A 105 -3.89 -3.16 4.86
C ALA A 105 -4.27 -1.67 4.80
N LEU A 106 -3.30 -0.76 4.92
CA LEU A 106 -3.52 0.68 4.83
C LEU A 106 -3.89 1.11 3.41
N ALA A 107 -3.24 0.58 2.37
CA ALA A 107 -3.60 0.85 0.98
C ALA A 107 -5.02 0.34 0.64
N TYR A 108 -5.35 -0.87 1.10
CA TYR A 108 -6.70 -1.42 1.00
C TYR A 108 -7.71 -0.51 1.71
N LEU A 109 -7.46 -0.17 2.98
CA LEU A 109 -8.38 0.63 3.79
C LEU A 109 -8.60 2.02 3.19
N ALA A 110 -7.53 2.69 2.74
CA ALA A 110 -7.59 4.02 2.14
C ALA A 110 -8.51 4.01 0.91
N THR A 111 -8.26 3.10 -0.02
CA THR A 111 -8.98 3.03 -1.29
C THR A 111 -10.37 2.46 -1.16
N ALA A 112 -10.57 1.45 -0.31
CA ALA A 112 -11.88 0.88 -0.02
C ALA A 112 -12.81 1.94 0.59
N SER A 113 -12.27 2.76 1.50
CA SER A 113 -13.02 3.85 2.14
C SER A 113 -13.29 5.00 1.18
N ALA A 114 -12.30 5.41 0.39
CA ALA A 114 -12.47 6.42 -0.64
C ALA A 114 -13.58 6.03 -1.63
N GLU A 115 -13.56 4.78 -2.11
CA GLU A 115 -14.56 4.25 -3.03
C GLU A 115 -15.95 4.12 -2.36
N SER A 116 -15.98 3.82 -1.05
CA SER A 116 -17.21 3.79 -0.25
C SER A 116 -17.81 5.19 -0.08
N TYR A 117 -16.98 6.22 0.08
CA TYR A 117 -17.40 7.63 0.13
C TYR A 117 -17.94 8.10 -1.21
N ALA A 118 -17.15 7.97 -2.29
CA ALA A 118 -17.54 8.39 -3.63
C ALA A 118 -16.94 7.46 -4.70
N ALA A 119 -17.79 7.00 -5.61
CA ALA A 119 -17.38 6.11 -6.69
C ALA A 119 -16.27 6.76 -7.55
N GLY A 120 -15.17 6.03 -7.75
CA GLY A 120 -13.99 6.51 -8.47
C GLY A 120 -12.92 7.17 -7.60
N LEU A 121 -13.22 7.59 -6.37
CA LEU A 121 -12.24 8.25 -5.51
C LEU A 121 -11.13 7.27 -5.06
N GLY A 122 -11.42 5.97 -5.00
CA GLY A 122 -10.41 4.94 -4.73
C GLY A 122 -9.27 4.96 -5.74
N TRP A 123 -9.54 5.24 -7.02
CA TRP A 123 -8.50 5.37 -8.06
C TRP A 123 -7.59 6.58 -7.84
N ILE A 124 -8.16 7.71 -7.38
CA ILE A 124 -7.40 8.93 -7.11
C ILE A 124 -6.48 8.70 -5.92
N VAL A 125 -7.02 8.16 -4.82
CA VAL A 125 -6.25 7.87 -3.60
C VAL A 125 -5.19 6.79 -3.86
N GLY A 126 -5.57 5.69 -4.52
CA GLY A 126 -4.64 4.61 -4.85
C GLY A 126 -3.54 5.05 -5.80
N GLY A 127 -3.88 5.86 -6.81
CA GLY A 127 -2.90 6.45 -7.74
C GLY A 127 -1.91 7.38 -7.03
N ALA A 128 -2.39 8.21 -6.10
CA ALA A 128 -1.53 9.08 -5.29
C ALA A 128 -0.59 8.26 -4.39
N MET A 129 -1.09 7.24 -3.69
CA MET A 129 -0.27 6.35 -2.87
C MET A 129 0.81 5.63 -3.69
N LEU A 130 0.44 5.09 -4.86
CA LEU A 130 1.38 4.43 -5.75
C LEU A 130 2.45 5.40 -6.27
N PHE A 131 2.03 6.60 -6.69
CA PHE A 131 2.96 7.64 -7.12
C PHE A 131 3.97 7.99 -6.03
N MET A 132 3.52 8.18 -4.79
CA MET A 132 4.42 8.46 -3.65
C MET A 132 5.39 7.31 -3.40
N ALA A 133 4.94 6.07 -3.43
CA ALA A 133 5.80 4.89 -3.22
C ALA A 133 6.87 4.76 -4.32
N VAL A 134 6.50 5.00 -5.59
CA VAL A 134 7.45 5.01 -6.71
C VAL A 134 8.42 6.19 -6.63
N ALA A 135 7.95 7.37 -6.21
CA ALA A 135 8.79 8.53 -5.99
C ALA A 135 9.82 8.28 -4.87
N ALA A 136 9.43 7.60 -3.80
CA ALA A 136 10.33 7.21 -2.71
C ALA A 136 11.46 6.30 -3.20
N ALA A 137 11.18 5.38 -4.14
CA ALA A 137 12.22 4.56 -4.78
C ALA A 137 13.29 5.37 -5.53
N ARG A 138 13.02 6.64 -5.85
CA ARG A 138 13.95 7.59 -6.49
C ARG A 138 14.55 8.61 -5.51
N GLY A 139 14.36 8.42 -4.20
CA GLY A 139 14.92 9.28 -3.15
C GLY A 139 14.04 10.48 -2.77
N PHE A 140 12.80 10.56 -3.24
CA PHE A 140 11.86 11.59 -2.78
C PHE A 140 11.49 11.36 -1.31
N GLY A 141 11.65 12.39 -0.47
CA GLY A 141 11.34 12.32 0.97
C GLY A 141 12.49 11.79 1.84
N VAL A 142 13.67 11.55 1.27
CA VAL A 142 14.88 11.16 1.99
C VAL A 142 15.87 12.33 1.95
N THR A 143 16.31 12.85 3.10
CA THR A 143 17.44 13.77 3.15
C THR A 143 18.70 13.00 2.79
N PHE A 144 19.28 13.29 1.63
CA PHE A 144 20.63 12.84 1.29
C PHE A 144 21.64 13.44 2.29
N GLY A 145 21.93 12.70 3.36
CA GLY A 145 23.19 12.85 4.08
C GLY A 145 24.22 11.93 3.41
N ASN A 146 25.08 12.51 2.58
CA ASN A 146 26.28 11.94 1.95
C ASN A 146 26.45 10.41 1.97
N GLY A 147 26.30 9.77 0.81
CA GLY A 147 26.71 8.38 0.58
C GLY A 147 26.38 7.92 -0.82
N GLY A 148 27.03 8.54 -1.82
CA GLY A 148 27.18 7.95 -3.15
C GLY A 148 28.36 7.00 -3.20
#